data_AF-W6SHJ4-F1
#
_entry.id   AF-W6SHJ4-F1
#
_cell.length_a   1.000
_cell.length_b   1.000
_cell.length_c   1.000
_cell.angle_alpha   90.00
_cell.angle_beta   90.00
_cell.angle_gamma   90.00
#
_symmetry.space_group_name_H-M   'P 1'
#
loop_
_entity.id
_entity.type
_entity.pdbx_description
1 polymer ?
#
loop_
_entity_poly.entity_id
_entity_poly.type
_entity_poly.pdbx_seq_one_letter_code
_entity_poly.pdbx_strand_id
1 'polypeptide(L)'
;MEYVLRKQQGMNEIGQIEYNPYLMKNMSESVERLSRAINNREKIVIYGYYDVDGITAVSLLLLLLKYLNADVEYFIPENIMDERELSYEVVKNHIKFLGANLIITVGCGINSYSAIEHCKELGIDVIVTDHRKCQGLIPDTYVLNPKQSSCGYPFKELSGAGIAYKLAMAISMEYKAKCAYKYLDLCMLGTISSDTPIINENKTIVERGIQHLCNTKNHGIKALIKENNVFDINEAAAYKLAFTVIPRINAIGRMDDARIAVELFTTEDQDRASQIAKYLIKEVRINKNYCR
;
A
#
# COMPACT_ATOMS: atom_id res chain seq x y z
N MET A 1 15.90 28.89 -18.92
CA MET A 1 14.75 28.01 -19.29
C MET A 1 15.11 26.52 -19.16
N GLU A 2 16.30 26.07 -19.57
CA GLU A 2 16.76 24.67 -19.34
C GLU A 2 16.95 24.28 -17.86
N TYR A 3 17.27 25.24 -16.98
CA TYR A 3 17.48 24.97 -15.55
C TYR A 3 16.18 24.66 -14.79
N VAL A 4 15.03 25.14 -15.29
CA VAL A 4 13.70 24.89 -14.69
C VAL A 4 13.14 23.55 -15.15
N LEU A 5 13.46 23.12 -16.37
CA LEU A 5 13.07 21.80 -16.90
C LEU A 5 13.82 20.64 -16.23
N ARG A 6 15.06 20.85 -15.77
CA ARG A 6 15.82 19.83 -15.02
C ARG A 6 15.24 19.51 -13.63
N LYS A 7 14.35 20.33 -13.07
CA LYS A 7 13.64 20.02 -11.80
C LYS A 7 12.31 19.29 -12.00
N GLN A 8 11.86 19.11 -13.24
CA GLN A 8 10.64 18.34 -13.56
C GLN A 8 10.94 16.89 -14.01
N GLN A 9 12.22 16.55 -14.20
CA GLN A 9 12.68 15.19 -14.46
C GLN A 9 13.56 14.74 -13.29
N GLY A 10 13.00 13.93 -12.39
CA GLY A 10 13.76 13.29 -11.29
C GLY A 10 14.60 12.13 -11.79
N MET A 11 15.58 12.41 -12.66
CA MET A 11 16.67 11.47 -12.91
C MET A 11 17.72 11.67 -11.82
N ASN A 12 17.87 10.66 -10.97
CA ASN A 12 18.97 10.63 -10.01
C ASN A 12 20.27 10.33 -10.76
N GLU A 13 21.45 10.54 -10.14
CA GLU A 13 22.78 10.38 -10.76
C GLU A 13 23.05 9.00 -11.40
N ILE A 14 22.15 8.03 -11.19
CA ILE A 14 22.21 6.64 -11.67
C ILE A 14 21.22 6.38 -12.84
N GLY A 15 20.56 7.41 -13.38
CA GLY A 15 19.59 7.28 -14.49
C GLY A 15 18.24 6.67 -14.08
N GLN A 16 17.96 6.64 -12.77
CA GLN A 16 16.72 6.12 -12.19
C GLN A 16 15.63 7.19 -12.16
N ILE A 17 14.38 6.80 -12.44
CA ILE A 17 13.25 7.72 -12.58
C ILE A 17 12.43 7.73 -11.27
N GLU A 18 12.35 8.88 -10.61
CA GLU A 18 11.45 9.12 -9.48
C GLU A 18 10.74 10.47 -9.69
N TYR A 19 9.46 10.45 -10.05
CA TYR A 19 8.69 11.67 -10.22
C TYR A 19 8.24 12.25 -8.87
N ASN A 20 8.17 13.58 -8.81
CA ASN A 20 7.67 14.29 -7.64
C ASN A 20 6.20 13.89 -7.38
N PRO A 21 5.85 13.42 -6.16
CA PRO A 21 4.50 12.97 -5.86
C PRO A 21 3.45 14.08 -6.02
N TYR A 22 3.81 15.35 -5.84
CA TYR A 22 2.89 16.50 -6.00
C TYR A 22 2.48 16.78 -7.46
N LEU A 23 3.05 16.05 -8.44
CA LEU A 23 2.53 16.04 -9.82
C LEU A 23 1.22 15.23 -9.93
N MET A 24 0.91 14.41 -8.93
CA MET A 24 -0.34 13.66 -8.88
C MET A 24 -1.46 14.60 -8.45
N LYS A 25 -2.57 14.52 -9.19
CA LYS A 25 -3.75 15.34 -8.91
C LYS A 25 -4.24 15.02 -7.50
N ASN A 26 -4.65 16.06 -6.77
CA ASN A 26 -5.10 16.02 -5.38
C ASN A 26 -4.05 15.60 -4.34
N MET A 27 -2.77 15.45 -4.71
CA MET A 27 -1.73 15.10 -3.74
C MET A 27 -1.56 16.18 -2.66
N SER A 28 -1.53 17.47 -3.04
CA SER A 28 -1.36 18.57 -2.08
C SER A 28 -2.48 18.58 -1.04
N GLU A 29 -3.73 18.50 -1.51
CA GLU A 29 -4.94 18.52 -0.69
C GLU A 29 -5.04 17.27 0.19
N SER A 30 -4.63 16.10 -0.33
CA SER A 30 -4.56 14.86 0.44
C SER A 30 -3.52 14.94 1.56
N VAL A 31 -2.34 15.52 1.29
CA VAL A 31 -1.28 15.72 2.28
C VAL A 31 -1.71 16.71 3.35
N GLU A 32 -2.36 17.82 2.97
CA GLU A 32 -2.91 18.79 3.92
C GLU A 32 -3.94 18.12 4.84
N ARG A 33 -4.88 17.37 4.27
CA ARG A 33 -5.90 16.65 5.03
C ARG A 33 -5.31 15.62 5.98
N LEU A 34 -4.35 14.83 5.50
CA LEU A 34 -3.65 13.82 6.30
C LEU A 34 -2.82 14.47 7.41
N SER A 35 -2.13 15.56 7.11
CA SER A 35 -1.36 16.32 8.09
C SER A 35 -2.26 16.86 9.20
N ARG A 36 -3.44 17.39 8.86
CA ARG A 36 -4.46 17.80 9.83
C ARG A 36 -4.89 16.64 10.73
N ALA A 37 -5.16 15.46 10.16
CA ALA A 37 -5.55 14.28 10.94
C ALA A 37 -4.47 13.90 11.97
N ILE A 38 -3.21 13.84 11.51
CA ILE A 38 -2.06 13.50 12.36
C ILE A 38 -1.92 14.51 13.51
N ASN A 39 -1.91 15.81 13.18
CA ASN A 39 -1.68 16.87 14.17
C ASN A 39 -2.82 16.99 15.19
N ASN A 40 -4.06 16.74 14.77
CA ASN A 40 -5.23 16.80 15.63
C ASN A 40 -5.52 15.49 16.37
N ARG A 41 -4.70 14.44 16.19
CA ARG A 41 -4.95 13.09 16.72
C ARG A 41 -6.32 12.54 16.31
N GLU A 42 -6.76 12.87 15.11
CA GLU A 42 -7.93 12.25 14.49
C GLU A 42 -7.64 10.78 14.21
N LYS A 43 -8.65 9.91 14.40
CA LYS A 43 -8.52 8.49 14.09
C LYS A 43 -8.46 8.29 12.57
N ILE A 44 -7.38 7.70 12.11
CA ILE A 44 -7.16 7.32 10.71
C ILE A 44 -7.41 5.81 10.56
N VAL A 45 -8.21 5.41 9.58
CA VAL A 45 -8.39 3.99 9.21
C VAL A 45 -7.89 3.75 7.80
N ILE A 46 -6.87 2.90 7.66
CA ILE A 46 -6.39 2.46 6.35
C ILE A 46 -7.28 1.31 5.89
N TYR A 47 -8.04 1.52 4.82
CA TYR A 47 -8.89 0.50 4.22
C TYR A 47 -8.17 -0.17 3.05
N GLY A 48 -7.78 -1.42 3.20
CA GLY A 48 -7.02 -2.15 2.19
C GLY A 48 -7.79 -3.27 1.52
N TYR A 49 -7.12 -3.85 0.53
CA TYR A 49 -7.54 -5.09 -0.12
C TYR A 49 -6.63 -6.25 0.29
N TYR A 50 -7.12 -7.48 0.12
CA TYR A 50 -6.47 -8.70 0.61
C TYR A 50 -5.33 -9.20 -0.29
N ASP A 51 -5.01 -8.56 -1.41
CA ASP A 51 -3.90 -8.99 -2.24
C ASP A 51 -2.56 -8.45 -1.71
N VAL A 52 -1.45 -8.94 -2.26
CA VAL A 52 -0.11 -8.56 -1.78
C VAL A 52 0.16 -7.06 -2.03
N ASP A 53 -0.35 -6.50 -3.13
CA ASP A 53 -0.29 -5.06 -3.41
C ASP A 53 -0.99 -4.26 -2.30
N GLY A 54 -2.23 -4.60 -1.96
CA GLY A 54 -2.99 -3.98 -0.87
C GLY A 54 -2.34 -4.18 0.51
N ILE A 55 -1.93 -5.40 0.86
CA ILE A 55 -1.35 -5.72 2.17
C ILE A 55 -0.04 -4.97 2.41
N THR A 56 0.82 -4.91 1.41
CA THR A 56 2.09 -4.18 1.52
C THR A 56 1.86 -2.67 1.56
N ALA A 57 0.88 -2.15 0.82
CA ALA A 57 0.45 -0.76 0.89
C ALA A 57 -0.09 -0.39 2.29
N VAL A 58 -0.97 -1.23 2.86
CA VAL A 58 -1.48 -1.07 4.24
C VAL A 58 -0.33 -1.07 5.22
N SER A 59 0.55 -2.08 5.15
CA SER A 59 1.68 -2.22 6.08
C SER A 59 2.62 -1.02 6.03
N LEU A 60 2.91 -0.54 4.82
CA LEU A 60 3.75 0.63 4.59
C LEU A 60 3.16 1.90 5.21
N LEU A 61 1.89 2.20 4.93
CA LEU A 61 1.23 3.37 5.50
C LEU A 61 1.06 3.25 7.01
N LEU A 62 0.74 2.06 7.52
CA LEU A 62 0.59 1.82 8.96
C LEU A 62 1.89 2.11 9.71
N LEU A 63 3.01 1.57 9.23
CA LEU A 63 4.33 1.82 9.83
C LEU A 63 4.75 3.30 9.72
N LEU A 64 4.49 3.94 8.59
CA LEU A 64 4.79 5.36 8.41
C LEU A 64 3.96 6.24 9.36
N LEU A 65 2.65 6.02 9.42
CA LEU A 65 1.75 6.83 10.22
C LEU A 65 2.01 6.63 11.72
N LYS A 66 2.30 5.39 12.16
CA LYS A 66 2.78 5.13 13.52
C LYS A 66 4.09 5.87 13.81
N TYR A 67 5.04 5.87 12.87
CA TYR A 67 6.29 6.63 13.00
C TYR A 67 6.06 8.15 13.12
N LEU A 68 5.02 8.68 12.48
CA LEU A 68 4.57 10.08 12.60
C LEU A 68 3.66 10.32 13.81
N ASN A 69 3.52 9.35 14.72
CA ASN A 69 2.65 9.38 15.90
C ASN A 69 1.16 9.60 15.57
N ALA A 70 0.69 9.17 14.40
CA ALA A 70 -0.74 9.21 14.08
C ALA A 70 -1.53 8.20 14.94
N ASP A 71 -2.79 8.51 15.24
CA ASP A 71 -3.73 7.52 15.76
C ASP A 71 -4.32 6.73 14.57
N VAL A 72 -3.74 5.57 14.28
CA VAL A 72 -4.01 4.83 13.04
C VAL A 72 -4.35 3.37 13.32
N GLU A 73 -5.42 2.92 12.66
CA GLU A 73 -5.83 1.53 12.56
C GLU A 73 -5.94 1.12 11.09
N TYR A 74 -6.15 -0.16 10.81
CA TYR A 74 -6.42 -0.65 9.46
C TYR A 74 -7.60 -1.60 9.43
N PHE A 75 -8.21 -1.73 8.26
CA PHE A 75 -9.27 -2.68 7.99
C PHE A 75 -9.04 -3.33 6.62
N ILE A 76 -9.08 -4.67 6.60
CA ILE A 76 -9.11 -5.45 5.36
C ILE A 76 -10.37 -6.33 5.42
N PRO A 77 -11.26 -6.25 4.40
CA PRO A 77 -12.45 -7.09 4.32
C PRO A 77 -12.10 -8.57 4.20
N GLU A 78 -12.91 -9.43 4.80
CA GLU A 78 -12.71 -10.89 4.79
C GLU A 78 -13.39 -11.60 3.61
N ASN A 79 -14.27 -10.90 2.88
CA ASN A 79 -15.12 -11.49 1.84
C ASN A 79 -14.56 -11.25 0.42
N ILE A 80 -14.42 -12.34 -0.34
CA ILE A 80 -13.86 -12.39 -1.71
C ILE A 80 -14.80 -11.77 -2.75
N MET A 81 -16.10 -11.62 -2.44
CA MET A 81 -17.10 -11.05 -3.35
C MET A 81 -16.99 -9.53 -3.52
N ASP A 82 -16.07 -8.86 -2.82
CA ASP A 82 -15.91 -7.41 -2.88
C ASP A 82 -15.01 -7.02 -4.08
N GLU A 83 -15.52 -6.17 -4.98
CA GLU A 83 -14.92 -5.80 -6.27
C GLU A 83 -13.73 -4.81 -6.15
N ARG A 84 -12.93 -4.92 -5.08
CA ARG A 84 -11.97 -3.89 -4.64
C ARG A 84 -12.67 -2.55 -4.40
N GLU A 85 -13.73 -2.56 -3.61
CA GLU A 85 -14.50 -1.38 -3.30
C GLU A 85 -14.54 -1.09 -1.80
N LEU A 86 -14.80 0.18 -1.47
CA LEU A 86 -15.20 0.54 -0.13
C LEU A 86 -16.64 0.08 0.06
N SER A 87 -16.88 -0.79 1.04
CA SER A 87 -18.22 -1.31 1.30
C SER A 87 -19.01 -0.41 2.25
N TYR A 88 -20.22 -0.03 1.85
CA TYR A 88 -21.17 0.71 2.69
C TYR A 88 -21.40 0.01 4.03
N GLU A 89 -21.67 -1.30 4.00
CA GLU A 89 -21.90 -2.09 5.21
C GLU A 89 -20.67 -2.15 6.09
N VAL A 90 -19.46 -2.20 5.50
CA VAL A 90 -18.22 -2.19 6.28
C VAL A 90 -18.00 -0.84 6.96
N VAL A 91 -18.24 0.26 6.24
CA VAL A 91 -18.14 1.61 6.82
C VAL A 91 -19.10 1.73 8.00
N LYS A 92 -20.37 1.36 7.80
CA LYS A 92 -21.43 1.48 8.80
C LYS A 92 -21.24 0.57 10.01
N ASN A 93 -20.88 -0.69 9.80
CA ASN A 93 -20.88 -1.72 10.84
C ASN A 93 -19.51 -1.94 11.50
N HIS A 94 -18.42 -1.46 10.90
CA HIS A 94 -17.07 -1.64 11.44
C HIS A 94 -16.31 -0.32 11.57
N ILE A 95 -16.07 0.39 10.47
CA ILE A 95 -15.16 1.55 10.48
C ILE A 95 -15.70 2.69 11.35
N LYS A 96 -17.01 2.93 11.34
CA LYS A 96 -17.65 3.91 12.22
C LYS A 96 -17.41 3.61 13.70
N PHE A 97 -17.44 2.33 14.10
CA PHE A 97 -17.20 1.92 15.48
C PHE A 97 -15.73 2.01 15.89
N LEU A 98 -14.80 2.00 14.94
CA LEU A 98 -13.39 2.36 15.18
C LEU A 98 -13.22 3.85 15.49
N GLY A 99 -14.26 4.67 15.30
CA GLY A 99 -14.23 6.11 15.54
C GLY A 99 -13.52 6.89 14.43
N ALA A 100 -13.47 6.35 13.21
CA ALA A 100 -12.73 6.95 12.11
C ALA A 100 -13.18 8.38 11.80
N ASN A 101 -12.22 9.29 11.69
CA ASN A 101 -12.40 10.64 11.16
C ASN A 101 -11.91 10.75 9.70
N LEU A 102 -10.91 9.93 9.36
CA LEU A 102 -10.31 9.87 8.03
C LEU A 102 -10.12 8.42 7.63
N ILE A 103 -10.61 8.05 6.44
CA ILE A 103 -10.31 6.78 5.78
C ILE A 103 -9.25 7.04 4.70
N ILE A 104 -8.25 6.16 4.61
CA ILE A 104 -7.33 6.11 3.47
C ILE A 104 -7.51 4.76 2.78
N THR A 105 -8.09 4.74 1.58
CA THR A 105 -8.19 3.48 0.83
C THR A 105 -6.88 3.19 0.13
N VAL A 106 -6.50 1.91 0.00
CA VAL A 106 -5.30 1.47 -0.73
C VAL A 106 -5.61 0.34 -1.71
N GLY A 107 -5.36 0.58 -3.00
CA GLY A 107 -5.62 -0.38 -4.08
C GLY A 107 -7.11 -0.61 -4.35
N CYS A 108 -7.99 0.26 -3.83
CA CYS A 108 -9.44 0.17 -3.94
C CYS A 108 -10.10 1.55 -3.79
N GLY A 109 -11.40 1.63 -4.06
CA GLY A 109 -12.23 2.78 -3.75
C GLY A 109 -12.55 3.75 -4.90
N ILE A 110 -11.84 3.71 -6.04
CA ILE A 110 -12.10 4.68 -7.14
C ILE A 110 -13.53 4.62 -7.69
N ASN A 111 -14.15 3.43 -7.67
CA ASN A 111 -15.50 3.21 -8.18
C ASN A 111 -16.56 3.16 -7.04
N SER A 112 -16.17 3.42 -5.79
CA SER A 112 -17.02 3.26 -4.61
C SER A 112 -17.82 4.53 -4.26
N TYR A 113 -18.45 5.14 -5.27
CA TYR A 113 -19.14 6.42 -5.15
C TYR A 113 -20.14 6.46 -3.99
N SER A 114 -21.06 5.49 -3.92
CA SER A 114 -22.11 5.45 -2.91
C SER A 114 -21.56 5.32 -1.48
N ALA A 115 -20.54 4.49 -1.28
CA ALA A 115 -19.91 4.31 0.03
C ALA A 115 -19.13 5.57 0.46
N ILE A 116 -18.50 6.27 -0.48
CA ILE A 116 -17.77 7.52 -0.19
C ILE A 116 -18.74 8.66 0.14
N GLU A 117 -19.85 8.79 -0.59
CA GLU A 117 -20.90 9.76 -0.23
C GLU A 117 -21.46 9.47 1.17
N HIS A 118 -21.66 8.20 1.51
CA HIS A 118 -22.09 7.84 2.86
C HIS A 118 -21.05 8.19 3.94
N CYS A 119 -19.75 8.07 3.66
CA CYS A 119 -18.71 8.52 4.58
C CYS A 119 -18.86 10.01 4.88
N LYS A 120 -19.15 10.84 3.88
CA LYS A 120 -19.39 12.29 4.05
C LYS A 120 -20.59 12.56 4.96
N GLU A 121 -21.70 11.84 4.78
CA GLU A 121 -22.89 11.94 5.65
C GLU A 121 -22.56 11.62 7.11
N LEU A 122 -21.60 10.72 7.34
CA LEU A 122 -21.11 10.34 8.66
C LEU A 122 -20.02 11.29 9.21
N GLY A 123 -19.61 12.31 8.45
CA GLY A 123 -18.52 13.22 8.82
C GLY A 123 -17.13 12.57 8.75
N ILE A 124 -16.98 11.54 7.92
CA ILE A 124 -15.72 10.80 7.70
C ILE A 124 -15.15 11.22 6.34
N ASP A 125 -13.97 11.84 6.35
CA ASP A 125 -13.28 12.19 5.12
C ASP A 125 -12.62 10.94 4.50
N VAL A 126 -12.43 10.92 3.18
CA VAL A 126 -11.82 9.78 2.47
C VAL A 126 -10.70 10.25 1.56
N ILE A 127 -9.50 9.69 1.72
CA ILE A 127 -8.43 9.77 0.72
C ILE A 127 -8.42 8.45 -0.04
N VAL A 128 -8.76 8.51 -1.33
CA VAL A 128 -8.77 7.34 -2.19
C VAL A 128 -7.39 7.16 -2.82
N THR A 129 -6.73 6.03 -2.61
CA THR A 129 -5.51 5.67 -3.36
C THR A 129 -5.74 4.40 -4.18
N ASP A 130 -5.78 4.54 -5.51
CA ASP A 130 -6.18 3.46 -6.42
C ASP A 130 -5.48 3.63 -7.78
N HIS A 131 -5.21 2.53 -8.48
CA HIS A 131 -4.54 2.51 -9.78
C HIS A 131 -5.44 1.95 -10.90
N ARG A 132 -6.67 1.56 -10.57
CA ARG A 132 -7.64 1.04 -11.54
C ARG A 132 -8.15 2.14 -12.46
N LYS A 133 -8.76 1.72 -13.57
CA LYS A 133 -9.44 2.64 -14.48
C LYS A 133 -10.59 3.33 -13.74
N CYS A 134 -10.63 4.65 -13.82
CA CYS A 134 -11.73 5.50 -13.39
C CYS A 134 -12.98 5.18 -14.22
N GLN A 135 -14.04 4.66 -13.60
CA GLN A 135 -15.32 4.35 -14.25
C GLN A 135 -16.46 5.12 -13.59
N GLY A 136 -17.45 5.54 -14.38
CA GLY A 136 -18.63 6.22 -13.86
C GLY A 136 -18.32 7.60 -13.24
N LEU A 137 -19.03 7.90 -12.15
CA LEU A 137 -18.87 9.15 -11.39
C LEU A 137 -17.70 9.02 -10.43
N ILE A 138 -16.75 9.95 -10.52
CA ILE A 138 -15.66 10.05 -9.55
C ILE A 138 -16.19 10.77 -8.31
N PRO A 139 -16.04 10.17 -7.11
CA PRO A 139 -16.47 10.80 -5.88
C PRO A 139 -15.79 12.16 -5.69
N ASP A 140 -16.54 13.16 -5.22
CA ASP A 140 -15.99 14.48 -4.91
C ASP A 140 -15.19 14.42 -3.60
N THR A 141 -13.99 13.87 -3.67
CA THR A 141 -13.13 13.60 -2.51
C THR A 141 -11.65 13.65 -2.90
N TYR A 142 -10.76 13.38 -1.96
CA TYR A 142 -9.32 13.38 -2.21
C TYR A 142 -8.90 12.11 -2.98
N VAL A 143 -8.85 12.18 -4.32
CA VAL A 143 -8.52 11.01 -5.16
C VAL A 143 -7.09 11.06 -5.67
N LEU A 144 -6.28 10.08 -5.26
CA LEU A 144 -4.93 9.81 -5.74
C LEU A 144 -4.94 8.62 -6.69
N ASN A 145 -5.13 8.92 -7.96
CA ASN A 145 -5.06 7.93 -9.03
C ASN A 145 -4.47 8.60 -10.28
N PRO A 146 -3.32 8.12 -10.81
CA PRO A 146 -2.67 8.76 -11.95
C PRO A 146 -3.50 8.66 -13.24
N LYS A 147 -4.44 7.69 -13.33
CA LYS A 147 -5.35 7.48 -14.48
C LYS A 147 -6.56 8.40 -14.49
N GLN A 148 -6.72 9.28 -13.49
CA GLN A 148 -7.75 10.31 -13.52
C GLN A 148 -7.62 11.23 -14.73
N SER A 149 -8.77 11.64 -15.27
CA SER A 149 -8.86 12.74 -16.23
C SER A 149 -8.17 13.98 -15.67
N SER A 150 -7.32 14.60 -16.50
CA SER A 150 -6.53 15.79 -16.16
C SER A 150 -5.45 15.59 -15.09
N CYS A 151 -5.11 14.36 -14.70
CA CYS A 151 -3.96 14.13 -13.83
C CYS A 151 -2.65 14.25 -14.63
N GLY A 152 -1.79 15.20 -14.24
CA GLY A 152 -0.49 15.46 -14.87
C GLY A 152 0.63 14.47 -14.50
N TYR A 153 0.36 13.48 -13.65
CA TYR A 153 1.39 12.54 -13.19
C TYR A 153 1.96 11.74 -14.38
N PRO A 154 3.29 11.71 -14.61
CA PRO A 154 3.85 11.22 -15.87
C PRO A 154 3.67 9.70 -16.12
N PHE A 155 3.67 8.89 -15.06
CA PHE A 155 3.58 7.43 -15.18
C PHE A 155 2.23 6.90 -14.67
N LYS A 156 1.46 6.28 -15.57
CA LYS A 156 0.06 5.89 -15.31
C LYS A 156 -0.11 4.52 -14.68
N GLU A 157 0.92 3.69 -14.72
CA GLU A 157 0.84 2.28 -14.34
C GLU A 157 1.46 1.98 -12.97
N LEU A 158 1.47 2.94 -12.04
CA LEU A 158 1.86 2.65 -10.66
C LEU A 158 0.94 1.58 -10.06
N SER A 159 1.51 0.67 -9.27
CA SER A 159 0.76 -0.25 -8.40
C SER A 159 0.04 0.50 -7.26
N GLY A 160 -0.85 -0.18 -6.53
CA GLY A 160 -1.49 0.38 -5.34
C GLY A 160 -0.47 0.73 -4.26
N ALA A 161 0.49 -0.16 -4.02
CA ALA A 161 1.64 0.08 -3.17
C ALA A 161 2.51 1.24 -3.67
N GLY A 162 2.66 1.39 -4.99
CA GLY A 162 3.36 2.51 -5.62
C GLY A 162 2.68 3.85 -5.33
N ILE A 163 1.36 3.93 -5.45
CA ILE A 163 0.59 5.15 -5.13
C ILE A 163 0.62 5.44 -3.62
N ALA A 164 0.45 4.41 -2.77
CA ALA A 164 0.59 4.54 -1.32
C ALA A 164 2.00 5.03 -0.93
N TYR A 165 3.03 4.55 -1.62
CA TYR A 165 4.40 5.03 -1.46
C TYR A 165 4.57 6.49 -1.91
N LYS A 166 3.87 6.95 -2.96
CA LYS A 166 3.88 8.37 -3.35
C LYS A 166 3.20 9.27 -2.31
N LEU A 167 2.09 8.83 -1.72
CA LEU A 167 1.49 9.53 -0.58
C LEU A 167 2.46 9.56 0.62
N ALA A 168 3.11 8.42 0.91
CA ALA A 168 4.12 8.31 1.96
C ALA A 168 5.31 9.27 1.74
N MET A 169 5.79 9.40 0.51
CA MET A 169 6.83 10.36 0.14
C MET A 169 6.37 11.79 0.37
N ALA A 170 5.16 12.15 -0.09
CA ALA A 170 4.65 13.51 0.01
C ALA A 170 4.44 13.93 1.48
N ILE A 171 3.80 13.09 2.30
CA ILE A 171 3.64 13.39 3.74
C ILE A 171 5.00 13.42 4.45
N SER A 172 5.97 12.58 4.07
CA SER A 172 7.33 12.65 4.62
C SER A 172 8.02 13.98 4.27
N MET A 173 7.84 14.50 3.05
CA MET A 173 8.36 15.80 2.64
C MET A 173 7.74 16.93 3.47
N GLU A 174 6.44 16.91 3.71
CA GLU A 174 5.71 17.87 4.55
C GLU A 174 6.33 17.97 5.96
N TYR A 175 6.58 16.81 6.59
CA TYR A 175 7.22 16.74 7.92
C TYR A 175 8.75 16.83 7.89
N LYS A 176 9.37 17.05 6.72
CA LYS A 176 10.83 17.02 6.50
C LYS A 176 11.49 15.74 7.06
N ALA A 177 10.76 14.64 7.05
CA ALA A 177 11.18 13.34 7.53
C ALA A 177 11.77 12.52 6.39
N LYS A 178 12.84 11.76 6.66
CA LYS A 178 13.44 10.82 5.70
C LYS A 178 12.95 9.39 5.98
N CYS A 179 11.64 9.20 6.18
CA CYS A 179 11.06 7.92 6.59
C CYS A 179 10.43 7.12 5.46
N ALA A 180 9.91 7.73 4.39
CA ALA A 180 9.30 6.98 3.28
C ALA A 180 10.22 5.89 2.70
N TYR A 181 11.49 6.22 2.42
CA TYR A 181 12.47 5.27 1.87
C TYR A 181 12.73 4.04 2.76
N LYS A 182 12.35 4.07 4.05
CA LYS A 182 12.51 2.92 4.95
C LYS A 182 11.63 1.72 4.55
N TYR A 183 10.56 1.97 3.80
CA TYR A 183 9.54 0.98 3.45
C TYR A 183 9.56 0.61 1.96
N LEU A 184 10.65 0.92 1.26
CA LEU A 184 10.78 0.67 -0.18
C LEU A 184 10.78 -0.83 -0.51
N ASP A 185 11.19 -1.67 0.42
CA ASP A 185 11.09 -3.13 0.32
C ASP A 185 9.63 -3.60 0.28
N LEU A 186 8.76 -3.07 1.14
CA LEU A 186 7.31 -3.34 1.10
C LEU A 186 6.68 -2.83 -0.21
N CYS A 187 7.00 -1.59 -0.61
CA CYS A 187 6.51 -1.03 -1.87
C CYS A 187 6.92 -1.88 -3.09
N MET A 188 8.15 -2.40 -3.07
CA MET A 188 8.65 -3.30 -4.09
C MET A 188 7.88 -4.62 -4.11
N LEU A 189 7.67 -5.27 -2.96
CA LEU A 189 6.91 -6.52 -2.88
C LEU A 189 5.48 -6.35 -3.43
N GLY A 190 4.81 -5.24 -3.10
CA GLY A 190 3.51 -4.92 -3.68
C GLY A 190 3.56 -4.72 -5.20
N THR A 191 4.54 -3.93 -5.66
CA THR A 191 4.71 -3.60 -7.08
C THR A 191 5.02 -4.82 -7.95
N ILE A 192 5.89 -5.74 -7.52
CA ILE A 192 6.15 -6.98 -8.29
C ILE A 192 4.98 -7.96 -8.26
N SER A 193 4.11 -7.85 -7.26
CA SER A 193 2.96 -8.74 -7.09
C SER A 193 1.70 -8.26 -7.81
N SER A 194 1.71 -7.01 -8.29
CA SER A 194 0.57 -6.43 -8.99
C SER A 194 0.61 -6.79 -10.49
N ASP A 195 -0.53 -6.66 -11.15
CA ASP A 195 -0.64 -6.87 -12.59
C ASP A 195 -0.13 -5.68 -13.42
N THR A 196 0.63 -4.76 -12.81
CA THR A 196 1.13 -3.55 -13.50
C THR A 196 2.49 -3.80 -14.19
N PRO A 197 2.74 -3.20 -15.36
CA PRO A 197 4.02 -3.32 -16.04
C PRO A 197 5.22 -2.84 -15.20
N ILE A 198 6.28 -3.65 -15.12
CA ILE A 198 7.55 -3.29 -14.47
C ILE A 198 8.43 -2.48 -15.44
N ILE A 199 7.98 -1.26 -15.72
CA ILE A 199 8.68 -0.26 -16.54
C ILE A 199 8.75 1.07 -15.79
N ASN A 200 9.59 2.00 -16.25
CA ASN A 200 9.66 3.37 -15.72
C ASN A 200 9.80 3.40 -14.17
N GLU A 201 8.90 4.07 -13.44
CA GLU A 201 8.99 4.16 -11.98
C GLU A 201 8.81 2.83 -11.27
N ASN A 202 7.95 1.93 -11.77
CA ASN A 202 7.81 0.59 -11.18
C ASN A 202 9.13 -0.16 -11.27
N LYS A 203 9.83 -0.08 -12.41
CA LYS A 203 11.17 -0.67 -12.55
C LYS A 203 12.16 -0.06 -11.53
N THR A 204 12.12 1.27 -11.36
CA THR A 204 12.98 1.95 -10.36
C THR A 204 12.64 1.51 -8.93
N ILE A 205 11.36 1.39 -8.58
CA ILE A 205 10.90 0.88 -7.28
C ILE A 205 11.42 -0.54 -7.05
N VAL A 206 11.32 -1.41 -8.05
CA VAL A 206 11.78 -2.80 -7.96
C VAL A 206 13.29 -2.88 -7.77
N GLU A 207 14.07 -2.22 -8.63
CA GLU A 207 15.53 -2.23 -8.55
C GLU A 207 16.04 -1.68 -7.21
N ARG A 208 15.52 -0.54 -6.76
CA ARG A 208 15.92 0.06 -5.47
C ARG A 208 15.38 -0.73 -4.28
N GLY A 209 14.19 -1.32 -4.41
CA GLY A 209 13.62 -2.19 -3.38
C GLY A 209 14.45 -3.45 -3.16
N ILE A 210 14.97 -4.06 -4.23
CA ILE A 210 15.91 -5.20 -4.12
C ILE A 210 17.21 -4.78 -3.42
N GLN A 211 17.75 -3.60 -3.73
CA GLN A 211 18.93 -3.07 -3.03
C GLN A 211 18.65 -2.84 -1.53
N HIS A 212 17.46 -2.33 -1.20
CA HIS A 212 17.01 -2.17 0.19
C HIS A 212 16.80 -3.51 0.89
N LEU A 213 16.26 -4.51 0.17
CA LEU A 213 15.97 -5.84 0.67
C LEU A 213 17.22 -6.53 1.25
N CYS A 214 18.40 -6.33 0.63
CA CYS A 214 19.68 -6.85 1.12
C CYS A 214 19.99 -6.43 2.56
N ASN A 215 19.52 -5.26 2.99
CA ASN A 215 19.80 -4.68 4.31
C ASN A 215 18.51 -4.33 5.06
N THR A 216 17.40 -5.01 4.75
CA THR A 216 16.10 -4.70 5.36
C THR A 216 16.18 -4.81 6.88
N LYS A 217 15.46 -3.93 7.56
CA LYS A 217 15.25 -4.00 9.02
C LYS A 217 13.94 -4.68 9.39
N ASN A 218 13.08 -4.97 8.41
CA ASN A 218 11.77 -5.57 8.63
C ASN A 218 11.91 -7.04 9.09
N HIS A 219 11.44 -7.35 10.30
CA HIS A 219 11.54 -8.70 10.87
C HIS A 219 10.78 -9.74 10.04
N GLY A 220 9.62 -9.39 9.51
CA GLY A 220 8.83 -10.24 8.63
C GLY A 220 9.57 -10.62 7.36
N ILE A 221 10.15 -9.64 6.66
CA ILE A 221 10.92 -9.89 5.44
C ILE A 221 12.16 -10.75 5.72
N LYS A 222 12.89 -10.48 6.82
CA LYS A 222 14.02 -11.33 7.25
C LYS A 222 13.58 -12.78 7.50
N ALA A 223 12.45 -12.96 8.17
CA ALA A 223 11.88 -14.28 8.42
C ALA A 223 11.53 -14.98 7.09
N LEU A 224 10.89 -14.29 6.14
CA LEU A 224 10.57 -14.87 4.84
C LEU A 224 11.83 -15.27 4.05
N ILE A 225 12.89 -14.46 4.04
CA ILE A 225 14.18 -14.77 3.40
C ILE A 225 14.74 -16.07 3.98
N LYS A 226 14.81 -16.15 5.31
CA LYS A 226 15.33 -17.32 6.03
C LYS A 226 14.53 -18.57 5.74
N GLU A 227 13.21 -18.53 5.95
CA GLU A 227 12.35 -19.72 5.86
C GLU A 227 12.13 -20.18 4.40
N ASN A 228 12.30 -19.30 3.42
CA ASN A 228 12.35 -19.66 2.00
C ASN A 228 13.72 -20.16 1.52
N ASN A 229 14.75 -20.21 2.39
CA ASN A 229 16.13 -20.53 2.01
C ASN A 229 16.61 -19.67 0.83
N VAL A 230 16.40 -18.35 0.90
CA VAL A 230 16.91 -17.40 -0.08
C VAL A 230 18.34 -17.03 0.30
N PHE A 231 19.30 -17.39 -0.56
CA PHE A 231 20.73 -17.10 -0.36
C PHE A 231 21.18 -15.84 -1.11
N ASP A 232 20.66 -15.65 -2.33
CA ASP A 232 20.97 -14.49 -3.17
C ASP A 232 19.74 -13.58 -3.28
N ILE A 233 19.92 -12.29 -2.96
CA ILE A 233 18.86 -11.29 -3.08
C ILE A 233 18.87 -10.72 -4.50
N ASN A 234 17.92 -11.16 -5.30
CA ASN A 234 17.69 -10.73 -6.67
C ASN A 234 16.17 -10.65 -6.95
N GLU A 235 15.80 -10.35 -8.19
CA GLU A 235 14.39 -10.22 -8.59
C GLU A 235 13.61 -11.52 -8.39
N ALA A 236 14.19 -12.69 -8.72
CA ALA A 236 13.54 -13.98 -8.51
C ALA A 236 13.29 -14.27 -7.02
N ALA A 237 14.23 -13.88 -6.14
CA ALA A 237 14.04 -13.94 -4.71
C ALA A 237 12.87 -13.05 -4.28
N ALA A 238 12.78 -11.82 -4.77
CA ALA A 238 11.69 -10.92 -4.46
C ALA A 238 10.32 -11.52 -4.85
N TYR A 239 10.19 -12.08 -6.07
CA TYR A 239 8.97 -12.79 -6.48
C TYR A 239 8.62 -13.96 -5.56
N LYS A 240 9.62 -14.72 -5.12
CA LYS A 240 9.41 -15.83 -4.17
C LYS A 240 8.88 -15.35 -2.82
N LEU A 241 9.39 -14.22 -2.31
CA LEU A 241 8.91 -13.62 -1.07
C LEU A 241 7.47 -13.11 -1.23
N ALA A 242 7.17 -12.37 -2.31
CA ALA A 242 5.83 -11.90 -2.62
C ALA A 242 4.83 -13.07 -2.74
N PHE A 243 5.21 -14.14 -3.45
CA PHE A 243 4.38 -15.34 -3.59
C PHE A 243 4.07 -16.03 -2.25
N THR A 244 4.99 -15.94 -1.29
CA THR A 244 4.81 -16.56 0.03
C THR A 244 3.70 -15.89 0.83
N VAL A 245 3.49 -14.60 0.62
CA VAL A 245 2.52 -13.80 1.38
C VAL A 245 1.19 -13.59 0.66
N ILE A 246 0.99 -14.20 -0.53
CA ILE A 246 -0.30 -14.20 -1.21
C ILE A 246 -1.32 -14.88 -0.29
N PRO A 247 -2.33 -14.15 0.21
CA PRO A 247 -3.30 -14.73 1.12
C PRO A 247 -4.13 -15.78 0.42
N ARG A 248 -4.52 -16.80 1.17
CA ARG A 248 -5.24 -17.95 0.61
C ARG A 248 -6.64 -17.98 1.15
N ILE A 249 -7.51 -18.52 0.31
CA ILE A 249 -8.89 -18.76 0.67
C ILE A 249 -8.91 -20.05 1.50
N ASN A 250 -9.32 -19.96 2.76
CA ASN A 250 -9.50 -21.15 3.58
C ASN A 250 -10.81 -21.89 3.19
N ALA A 251 -11.02 -23.09 3.74
CA ALA A 251 -12.13 -23.99 3.36
C ALA A 251 -13.55 -23.39 3.52
N ILE A 252 -13.69 -22.30 4.28
CA ILE A 252 -14.96 -21.59 4.50
C ILE A 252 -15.03 -20.24 3.77
N GLY A 253 -14.08 -19.96 2.87
CA GLY A 253 -14.11 -18.76 2.03
C GLY A 253 -13.53 -17.50 2.68
N ARG A 254 -12.83 -17.59 3.82
CA ARG A 254 -12.23 -16.43 4.49
C ARG A 254 -10.74 -16.30 4.17
N MET A 255 -10.24 -15.06 4.25
CA MET A 255 -8.85 -14.70 4.03
C MET A 255 -8.16 -14.21 5.31
N ASP A 256 -8.27 -14.99 6.40
CA ASP A 256 -7.61 -14.68 7.68
C ASP A 256 -6.11 -14.39 7.51
N ASP A 257 -5.49 -14.98 6.47
CA ASP A 257 -4.11 -14.79 6.06
C ASP A 257 -3.74 -13.33 5.72
N ALA A 258 -4.68 -12.49 5.27
CA ALA A 258 -4.39 -11.10 4.90
C ALA A 258 -3.97 -10.27 6.11
N ARG A 259 -4.68 -10.39 7.23
CA ARG A 259 -4.34 -9.71 8.49
C ARG A 259 -3.05 -10.27 9.08
N ILE A 260 -2.85 -11.58 8.99
CA ILE A 260 -1.61 -12.25 9.39
C ILE A 260 -0.41 -11.72 8.59
N ALA A 261 -0.57 -11.49 7.29
CA ALA A 261 0.49 -10.92 6.46
C ALA A 261 0.77 -9.44 6.79
N VAL A 262 -0.24 -8.64 7.13
CA VAL A 262 -0.01 -7.29 7.68
C VAL A 262 0.76 -7.36 8.99
N GLU A 263 0.38 -8.27 9.90
CA GLU A 263 1.10 -8.47 11.17
C GLU A 263 2.56 -8.88 10.94
N LEU A 264 2.82 -9.80 10.00
CA LEU A 264 4.18 -10.20 9.62
C LEU A 264 5.06 -8.99 9.27
N PHE A 265 4.54 -8.07 8.45
CA PHE A 265 5.29 -6.93 7.98
C PHE A 265 5.38 -5.80 9.00
N THR A 266 4.55 -5.79 10.04
CA THR A 266 4.44 -4.66 10.97
C THR A 266 4.83 -4.99 12.41
N THR A 267 5.06 -6.26 12.74
CA THR A 267 5.53 -6.69 14.06
C THR A 267 6.99 -6.27 14.32
N GLU A 268 7.26 -5.87 15.55
CA GLU A 268 8.61 -5.61 16.08
C GLU A 268 9.22 -6.85 16.76
N ASP A 269 8.44 -7.93 16.91
CA ASP A 269 8.89 -9.19 17.51
C ASP A 269 9.40 -10.15 16.43
N GLN A 270 10.70 -10.44 16.50
CA GLN A 270 11.38 -11.34 15.57
C GLN A 270 10.88 -12.80 15.66
N ASP A 271 10.54 -13.28 16.85
CA ASP A 271 10.04 -14.65 17.04
C ASP A 271 8.62 -14.75 16.49
N ARG A 272 7.79 -13.73 16.74
CA ARG A 272 6.45 -13.64 16.15
C ARG A 272 6.52 -13.60 14.61
N ALA A 273 7.43 -12.82 14.04
CA ALA A 273 7.66 -12.79 12.60
C ALA A 273 8.07 -14.17 12.05
N SER A 274 8.94 -14.90 12.75
CA SER A 274 9.34 -16.27 12.35
C SER A 274 8.17 -17.25 12.41
N GLN A 275 7.31 -17.16 13.44
CA GLN A 275 6.12 -18.01 13.54
C GLN A 275 5.15 -17.76 12.38
N ILE A 276 4.86 -16.50 12.09
CA ILE A 276 3.96 -16.13 10.99
C ILE A 276 4.53 -16.56 9.64
N ALA A 277 5.82 -16.33 9.37
CA ALA A 277 6.46 -16.74 8.12
C ALA A 277 6.37 -18.27 7.91
N LYS A 278 6.61 -19.07 8.96
CA LYS A 278 6.46 -20.53 8.90
C LYS A 278 5.03 -20.96 8.61
N TYR A 279 4.04 -20.30 9.24
CA TYR A 279 2.63 -20.55 8.99
C TYR A 279 2.28 -20.29 7.52
N LEU A 280 2.61 -19.12 6.98
CA LEU A 280 2.32 -18.77 5.59
C LEU A 280 3.00 -19.71 4.59
N ILE A 281 4.27 -20.10 4.83
CA ILE A 281 4.98 -21.06 3.97
C ILE A 281 4.34 -22.46 4.02
N LYS A 282 3.83 -22.88 5.18
CA LYS A 282 3.12 -24.14 5.31
C LYS A 282 1.82 -24.11 4.51
N GLU A 283 1.03 -23.04 4.65
CA GLU A 283 -0.17 -22.82 3.84
C GLU A 283 0.17 -22.83 2.35
N VAL A 284 1.36 -22.29 1.99
CA VAL A 284 1.91 -22.31 0.64
C VAL A 284 1.99 -23.72 0.05
N ARG A 285 2.53 -24.65 0.83
CA ARG A 285 2.76 -26.04 0.43
C ARG A 285 1.47 -26.86 0.38
N ILE A 286 0.55 -26.63 1.32
CA ILE A 286 -0.70 -27.39 1.41
C ILE A 286 -1.53 -27.21 0.14
N ASN A 287 -1.80 -25.98 -0.31
CA ASN A 287 -2.66 -25.80 -1.48
C ASN A 287 -2.00 -26.22 -2.81
N LYS A 288 -0.67 -26.31 -2.91
CA LYS A 288 -0.02 -26.92 -4.08
C LYS A 288 -0.37 -28.41 -4.24
N ASN A 289 -0.72 -29.09 -3.16
CA ASN A 289 -1.14 -30.49 -3.19
C ASN A 289 -2.62 -30.67 -3.56
N TYR A 290 -3.45 -29.62 -3.43
CA TYR A 290 -4.87 -29.63 -3.81
C TYR A 290 -5.13 -29.19 -5.26
N CYS A 291 -4.14 -28.57 -5.94
CA CYS A 291 -4.22 -28.18 -7.35
C CYS A 291 -3.54 -29.19 -8.31
N ARG A 292 -3.45 -30.47 -7.93
CA ARG A 292 -3.01 -31.56 -8.81
C ARG A 292 -4.17 -32.44 -9.23
#